data_AF-A0A3D1LC06-F1
#
_entry.id   AF-A0A3D1LC06-F1
#
_cell.length_a   1.000
_cell.length_b   1.000
_cell.length_c   1.000
_cell.angle_alpha   90.00
_cell.angle_beta   90.00
_cell.angle_gamma   90.00
#
_symmetry.space_group_name_H-M   'P 1'
#
loop_
_entity.id
_entity.type
_entity.pdbx_description
1 polymer ?
#
loop_
_entity_poly.entity_id
_entity_poly.type
_entity_poly.pdbx_seq_one_letter_code
_entity_poly.pdbx_strand_id
1 'polypeptide(L)'
;MRQTERGLMLLCLPLGDMLAGALSLAQARELSKRARAIGIGEDDPLREVTQKDVQRLGYSEAEAAHIVALLNRERQLDGYLLAAEKAGVTVVTRLDARFPQRLREQLGARCPAALFCRGDMSLLQSRCISVVGSRQLHSLGAAFAAQAGRLAAQEGYTLCSGDAMGADRTAQEACLQNGGSALVFPATELVYCPVRDRVLYAAEGGFELGFSAQRALSRNRLIHAMGEKTLVAQTSCGKGGTWSGSLDNLQHEYSPLFVFDDGSDGAAALCTRGATPVRSLDSLQSLTPAQMQFHME
;
A
#
# COMPACT_ATOMS: atom_id res chain seq x y z
N MET A 1 -7.01 20.55 -6.54
CA MET A 1 -7.19 19.16 -7.01
C MET A 1 -7.90 19.18 -8.35
N ARG A 2 -7.44 18.41 -9.35
CA ARG A 2 -8.01 18.41 -10.71
C ARG A 2 -9.37 17.69 -10.76
N GLN A 3 -10.23 18.03 -11.73
CA GLN A 3 -11.53 17.36 -11.92
C GLN A 3 -11.38 15.85 -12.14
N THR A 4 -10.37 15.41 -12.90
CA THR A 4 -10.10 13.98 -13.12
C THR A 4 -9.78 13.22 -11.83
N GLU A 5 -9.13 13.87 -10.87
CA GLU A 5 -8.86 13.30 -9.55
C GLU A 5 -10.14 13.22 -8.71
N ARG A 6 -10.99 14.25 -8.77
CA ARG A 6 -12.31 14.23 -8.12
C ARG A 6 -13.17 13.10 -8.68
N GLY A 7 -13.26 12.97 -10.00
CA GLY A 7 -13.98 11.89 -10.66
C GLY A 7 -13.49 10.50 -10.25
N LEU A 8 -12.17 10.31 -10.16
CA LEU A 8 -11.60 9.05 -9.68
C LEU A 8 -12.04 8.74 -8.24
N MET A 9 -12.07 9.73 -7.35
CA MET A 9 -12.51 9.53 -5.97
C MET A 9 -14.01 9.27 -5.87
N LEU A 10 -14.83 10.00 -6.62
CA LEU A 10 -16.27 9.78 -6.71
C LEU A 10 -16.60 8.37 -7.20
N LEU A 11 -15.81 7.81 -8.11
CA LEU A 11 -16.05 6.48 -8.63
C LEU A 11 -15.48 5.38 -7.73
N CYS A 12 -14.31 5.58 -7.13
CA CYS A 12 -13.55 4.50 -6.51
C CYS A 12 -13.45 4.55 -4.98
N LEU A 13 -13.93 5.61 -4.32
CA LEU A 13 -13.86 5.71 -2.86
C LEU A 13 -15.25 5.59 -2.21
N PRO A 14 -15.33 5.01 -1.00
CA PRO A 14 -16.57 4.92 -0.23
C PRO A 14 -17.00 6.29 0.32
N LEU A 15 -16.06 7.21 0.60
CA LEU A 15 -16.33 8.56 1.13
C LEU A 15 -17.14 8.53 2.44
N GLY A 16 -16.78 7.61 3.35
CA GLY A 16 -17.50 7.38 4.60
C GLY A 16 -18.75 6.49 4.49
N ASP A 17 -19.15 6.10 3.27
CA ASP A 17 -20.26 5.17 3.04
C ASP A 17 -19.76 3.85 2.43
N MET A 18 -19.63 2.83 3.28
CA MET A 18 -19.16 1.51 2.89
C MET A 18 -20.18 0.71 2.04
N LEU A 19 -21.44 1.15 1.98
CA LEU A 19 -22.51 0.51 1.21
C LEU A 19 -22.66 1.10 -0.20
N ALA A 20 -21.98 2.22 -0.48
CA ALA A 20 -22.12 2.93 -1.75
C ALA A 20 -21.62 2.16 -2.99
N GLY A 21 -20.99 0.99 -2.84
CA GLY A 21 -20.62 0.12 -3.96
C GLY A 21 -19.60 0.74 -4.92
N ALA A 22 -18.53 1.34 -4.39
CA ALA A 22 -17.49 1.97 -5.22
C ALA A 22 -16.93 1.04 -6.31
N LEU A 23 -16.63 1.60 -7.49
CA LEU A 23 -16.01 0.86 -8.58
C LEU A 23 -14.58 0.47 -8.22
N SER A 24 -14.18 -0.74 -8.62
CA SER A 24 -12.77 -1.08 -8.69
C SER A 24 -12.04 -0.14 -9.65
N LEU A 25 -10.74 0.01 -9.46
CA LEU A 25 -9.94 0.84 -10.34
C LEU A 25 -9.91 0.31 -11.78
N ALA A 26 -10.02 -1.00 -11.98
CA ALA A 26 -10.13 -1.60 -13.31
C ALA A 26 -11.44 -1.16 -14.01
N GLN A 27 -12.56 -1.19 -13.30
CA GLN A 27 -13.86 -0.71 -13.80
C GLN A 27 -13.81 0.78 -14.14
N ALA A 28 -13.24 1.61 -13.26
CA ALA A 28 -13.13 3.05 -13.51
C ALA A 28 -12.19 3.38 -14.70
N ARG A 29 -11.11 2.61 -14.88
CA ARG A 29 -10.23 2.74 -16.05
C ARG A 29 -10.93 2.35 -17.34
N GLU A 30 -11.70 1.25 -17.33
CA GLU A 30 -12.47 0.82 -18.50
C GLU A 30 -13.55 1.86 -18.85
N LEU A 31 -14.27 2.38 -17.84
CA LEU A 31 -15.22 3.47 -18.02
C LEU A 31 -14.56 4.69 -18.67
N SER A 32 -13.42 5.14 -18.13
CA SER A 32 -12.69 6.29 -18.68
C SER A 32 -12.19 6.03 -20.11
N LYS A 33 -11.74 4.81 -20.42
CA LYS A 33 -11.31 4.41 -21.76
C LYS A 33 -12.46 4.49 -22.75
N ARG A 34 -13.62 3.92 -22.41
CA ARG A 34 -14.81 3.97 -23.28
C ARG A 34 -15.33 5.39 -23.46
N ALA A 35 -15.36 6.19 -22.39
CA ALA A 35 -15.81 7.59 -22.44
C ALA A 35 -15.01 8.42 -23.44
N ARG A 36 -13.67 8.30 -23.42
CA ARG A 36 -12.78 8.97 -24.39
C ARG A 36 -13.00 8.49 -25.82
N ALA A 37 -13.25 7.20 -26.02
CA ALA A 37 -13.44 6.64 -27.37
C ALA A 37 -14.67 7.23 -28.10
N ILE A 38 -15.65 7.76 -27.36
CA ILE A 38 -16.87 8.34 -27.93
C ILE A 38 -17.05 9.83 -27.60
N GLY A 39 -15.99 10.51 -27.11
CA GLY A 39 -15.98 11.96 -26.88
C GLY A 39 -16.85 12.46 -25.72
N ILE A 40 -17.30 11.58 -24.80
CA ILE A 40 -18.10 12.03 -23.65
C ILE A 40 -17.20 12.87 -22.71
N GLY A 41 -17.58 14.15 -22.54
CA GLY A 41 -16.89 15.11 -21.67
C GLY A 41 -15.80 15.93 -22.34
N GLU A 42 -15.59 15.79 -23.65
CA GLU A 42 -14.64 16.62 -24.42
C GLU A 42 -15.27 17.93 -24.92
N ASP A 43 -16.57 17.93 -25.23
CA ASP A 43 -17.27 19.11 -25.78
C ASP A 43 -17.66 20.16 -24.72
N ASP A 44 -17.98 19.71 -23.49
CA ASP A 44 -18.31 20.58 -22.35
C ASP A 44 -17.90 19.87 -21.03
N PRO A 45 -16.81 20.30 -20.36
CA PRO A 45 -16.34 19.73 -19.10
C PRO A 45 -17.31 19.91 -17.92
N LEU A 46 -18.28 20.82 -18.05
CA LEU A 46 -19.30 21.11 -17.02
C LEU A 46 -20.61 20.37 -17.26
N ARG A 47 -20.78 19.74 -18.42
CA ARG A 47 -21.98 18.95 -18.70
C ARG A 47 -22.00 17.72 -17.81
N GLU A 48 -23.09 17.57 -17.06
CA GLU A 48 -23.32 16.37 -16.25
C GLU A 48 -23.43 15.11 -17.12
N VAL A 49 -22.75 14.04 -16.67
CA VAL A 49 -22.82 12.72 -17.31
C VAL A 49 -24.17 12.09 -16.98
N THR A 50 -24.99 11.84 -17.99
CA THR A 50 -26.32 11.23 -17.80
C THR A 50 -26.27 9.71 -17.88
N GLN A 51 -27.30 9.04 -17.37
CA GLN A 51 -27.45 7.59 -17.52
C GLN A 51 -27.46 7.14 -18.99
N LYS A 52 -28.07 7.92 -19.88
CA LYS A 52 -28.07 7.65 -21.33
C LYS A 52 -26.66 7.73 -21.91
N ASP A 53 -25.84 8.66 -21.43
CA ASP A 53 -24.44 8.77 -21.85
C ASP A 53 -23.64 7.53 -21.44
N VAL A 54 -23.84 7.03 -20.21
CA VAL A 54 -23.18 5.80 -19.73
C VAL A 54 -23.71 4.54 -20.44
N GLN A 55 -25.01 4.47 -20.76
CA GLN A 55 -25.56 3.37 -21.56
C GLN A 55 -24.97 3.30 -22.97
N ARG A 56 -24.65 4.44 -23.60
CA ARG A 56 -23.95 4.49 -24.90
C ARG A 56 -22.54 3.89 -24.83
N LEU A 57 -21.96 3.78 -23.64
CA LEU A 57 -20.68 3.08 -23.40
C LEU A 57 -20.84 1.56 -23.26
N GLY A 58 -22.05 1.03 -23.43
CA GLY A 58 -22.35 -0.41 -23.36
C GLY A 58 -22.52 -0.96 -21.95
N TYR A 59 -22.87 -0.11 -20.98
CA TYR A 59 -23.29 -0.54 -19.64
C TYR A 59 -24.81 -0.77 -19.60
N SER A 60 -25.24 -1.74 -18.79
CA SER A 60 -26.67 -1.98 -18.54
C SER A 60 -27.33 -0.78 -17.85
N GLU A 61 -28.67 -0.75 -17.85
CA GLU A 61 -29.42 0.32 -17.17
C GLU A 61 -29.07 0.45 -15.69
N ALA A 62 -28.94 -0.67 -14.99
CA ALA A 62 -28.57 -0.71 -13.57
C ALA A 62 -27.14 -0.21 -13.32
N GLU A 63 -26.17 -0.65 -14.12
CA GLU A 63 -24.78 -0.18 -14.01
C GLU A 63 -24.65 1.30 -14.33
N ALA A 64 -25.36 1.78 -15.36
CA ALA A 64 -25.36 3.18 -15.73
C ALA A 64 -25.97 4.06 -14.62
N ALA A 65 -27.08 3.63 -14.02
CA ALA A 65 -27.69 4.31 -12.88
C ALA A 65 -26.72 4.39 -11.70
N HIS A 66 -26.04 3.28 -11.41
CA HIS A 66 -25.04 3.20 -10.34
C HIS A 66 -23.85 4.15 -10.57
N ILE A 67 -23.28 4.16 -11.77
CA ILE A 67 -22.15 5.04 -12.13
C ILE A 67 -22.54 6.51 -11.99
N VAL A 68 -23.72 6.91 -12.48
CA VAL A 68 -24.21 8.29 -12.36
C VAL A 68 -24.47 8.64 -10.90
N ALA A 69 -25.06 7.71 -10.12
CA ALA A 69 -25.25 7.91 -8.69
C ALA A 69 -23.92 8.16 -7.97
N LEU A 70 -22.85 7.42 -8.31
CA LEU A 70 -21.51 7.64 -7.77
C LEU A 70 -20.93 9.01 -8.13
N LEU A 71 -21.09 9.45 -9.39
CA LEU A 71 -20.61 10.75 -9.88
C LEU A 71 -21.35 11.93 -9.21
N ASN A 72 -22.63 11.75 -8.85
CA ASN A 72 -23.44 12.80 -8.22
C ASN A 72 -23.18 13.01 -6.71
N ARG A 73 -22.15 12.37 -6.15
CA ARG A 73 -21.78 12.46 -4.72
C ARG A 73 -20.83 13.62 -4.40
N GLU A 74 -20.84 14.70 -5.19
CA GLU A 74 -19.90 15.82 -5.02
C GLU A 74 -19.94 16.44 -3.62
N ARG A 75 -21.14 16.69 -3.09
CA ARG A 75 -21.29 17.23 -1.73
C ARG A 75 -20.72 16.30 -0.65
N GLN A 76 -20.86 14.99 -0.83
CA GLN A 76 -20.27 13.99 0.08
C GLN A 76 -18.76 14.02 -0.03
N LEU A 77 -18.21 14.08 -1.25
CA LEU A 77 -16.76 14.20 -1.45
C LEU A 77 -16.20 15.45 -0.78
N ASP A 78 -16.83 16.61 -0.98
CA ASP A 78 -16.37 17.87 -0.39
C ASP A 78 -16.39 17.84 1.13
N GLY A 79 -17.46 17.32 1.73
CA GLY A 79 -17.54 17.11 3.18
C GLY A 79 -16.47 16.14 3.70
N TYR A 80 -16.21 15.06 2.96
CA TYR A 80 -15.22 14.05 3.32
C TYR A 80 -13.78 14.58 3.22
N LEU A 81 -13.45 15.36 2.17
CA LEU A 81 -12.15 16.02 2.03
C LEU A 81 -11.92 17.07 3.14
N LEU A 82 -12.95 17.84 3.49
CA LEU A 82 -12.88 18.79 4.60
C LEU A 82 -12.67 18.09 5.95
N ALA A 83 -13.31 16.93 6.15
CA ALA A 83 -13.11 16.12 7.35
C ALA A 83 -11.68 15.56 7.42
N ALA A 84 -11.15 15.07 6.30
CA ALA A 84 -9.76 14.61 6.19
C ALA A 84 -8.78 15.74 6.51
N GLU A 85 -8.98 16.92 5.94
CA GLU A 85 -8.14 18.10 6.20
C GLU A 85 -8.15 18.50 7.67
N LYS A 86 -9.33 18.61 8.30
CA LYS A 86 -9.48 18.88 9.74
C LYS A 86 -8.80 17.83 10.61
N ALA A 87 -8.77 16.59 10.13
CA ALA A 87 -8.07 15.49 10.77
C ALA A 87 -6.58 15.43 10.38
N GLY A 88 -6.00 16.45 9.75
CA GLY A 88 -4.59 16.47 9.35
C GLY A 88 -4.20 15.37 8.35
N VAL A 89 -5.16 14.89 7.58
CA VAL A 89 -4.99 13.85 6.57
C VAL A 89 -4.98 14.49 5.18
N THR A 90 -3.92 14.23 4.43
CA THR A 90 -3.82 14.59 3.01
C THR A 90 -4.25 13.42 2.14
N VAL A 91 -5.18 13.65 1.21
CA VAL A 91 -5.57 12.64 0.21
C VAL A 91 -4.69 12.80 -1.04
N VAL A 92 -4.05 11.71 -1.45
CA VAL A 92 -3.20 11.65 -2.64
C VAL A 92 -3.75 10.60 -3.59
N THR A 93 -4.29 11.05 -4.73
CA THR A 93 -4.88 10.13 -5.73
C THR A 93 -3.79 9.48 -6.57
N ARG A 94 -4.08 8.32 -7.19
CA ARG A 94 -3.15 7.64 -8.11
C ARG A 94 -2.73 8.50 -9.31
N LEU A 95 -3.48 9.55 -9.62
CA LEU A 95 -3.19 10.48 -10.71
C LEU A 95 -2.33 11.67 -10.25
N ASP A 96 -2.15 11.87 -8.94
CA ASP A 96 -1.28 12.89 -8.36
C ASP A 96 0.19 12.50 -8.57
N ALA A 97 1.03 13.48 -8.90
CA ALA A 97 2.47 13.28 -9.09
C ALA A 97 3.17 12.82 -7.79
N ARG A 98 2.63 13.16 -6.63
CA ARG A 98 3.13 12.74 -5.31
C ARG A 98 2.79 11.30 -4.96
N PHE A 99 1.92 10.63 -5.72
CA PHE A 99 1.58 9.23 -5.46
C PHE A 99 2.81 8.33 -5.70
N PRO A 100 3.13 7.38 -4.79
CA PRO A 100 4.34 6.57 -4.91
C PRO A 100 4.42 5.84 -6.25
N GLN A 101 5.44 6.15 -7.06
CA GLN A 101 5.63 5.53 -8.37
C GLN A 101 5.75 4.01 -8.26
N ARG A 102 6.53 3.54 -7.27
CA ARG A 102 6.73 2.11 -7.02
C ARG A 102 5.43 1.36 -6.77
N LEU A 103 4.50 1.92 -5.99
CA LEU A 103 3.18 1.29 -5.79
C LEU A 103 2.38 1.23 -7.09
N ARG A 104 2.49 2.22 -7.98
CA ARG A 104 1.79 2.20 -9.29
C ARG A 104 2.30 1.08 -10.18
N GLU A 105 3.61 0.88 -10.19
CA GLU A 105 4.31 -0.11 -11.01
C GLU A 105 4.08 -1.52 -10.47
N GLN A 106 4.41 -1.76 -9.20
CA GLN A 106 4.41 -3.10 -8.62
C GLN A 106 3.01 -3.68 -8.43
N LEU A 107 2.00 -2.85 -8.16
CA LEU A 107 0.65 -3.35 -7.92
C LEU A 107 -0.26 -3.30 -9.14
N GLY A 108 0.10 -2.60 -10.21
CA GLY A 108 -0.70 -2.55 -11.44
C GLY A 108 -2.18 -2.23 -11.18
N ALA A 109 -3.09 -3.14 -11.51
CA ALA A 109 -4.53 -2.99 -11.27
C ALA A 109 -4.94 -3.09 -9.78
N ARG A 110 -4.12 -3.74 -8.94
CA ARG A 110 -4.31 -3.87 -7.48
C ARG A 110 -3.89 -2.62 -6.70
N CYS A 111 -3.26 -1.64 -7.36
CA CYS A 111 -2.87 -0.38 -6.74
C CYS A 111 -4.13 0.44 -6.36
N PRO A 112 -4.21 1.04 -5.16
CA PRO A 112 -5.38 1.80 -4.75
C PRO A 112 -5.59 3.06 -5.59
N ALA A 113 -6.85 3.52 -5.65
CA ALA A 113 -7.22 4.75 -6.36
C ALA A 113 -6.70 6.01 -5.63
N ALA A 114 -6.57 5.96 -4.31
CA ALA A 114 -5.99 7.02 -3.49
C ALA A 114 -5.36 6.45 -2.21
N LEU A 115 -4.39 7.20 -1.67
CA LEU A 115 -3.84 7.01 -0.35
C LEU A 115 -4.26 8.19 0.54
N PHE A 116 -4.65 7.86 1.77
CA PHE A 116 -4.88 8.82 2.84
C PHE A 116 -3.61 8.89 3.67
N CYS A 117 -3.05 10.07 3.85
CA CYS A 117 -1.70 10.25 4.37
C CYS A 117 -1.70 11.21 5.56
N ARG A 118 -1.01 10.88 6.65
CA ARG A 118 -0.87 11.72 7.84
C ARG A 118 0.57 11.69 8.35
N GLY A 119 1.19 12.86 8.46
CA GLY A 119 2.61 13.00 8.84
C GLY A 119 3.46 13.58 7.71
N ASP A 120 4.71 13.15 7.62
CA ASP A 120 5.71 13.71 6.70
C ASP A 120 5.48 13.23 5.25
N MET A 121 4.81 14.07 4.47
CA MET A 121 4.47 13.79 3.07
C MET A 121 5.69 13.61 2.15
N SER A 122 6.88 14.08 2.54
CA SER A 122 8.10 13.91 1.74
C SER A 122 8.48 12.43 1.56
N LEU A 123 8.03 11.57 2.48
CA LEU A 123 8.35 10.14 2.47
C LEU A 123 7.60 9.32 1.40
N LEU A 124 6.56 9.89 0.75
CA LEU A 124 5.83 9.18 -0.32
C LEU A 124 6.71 8.83 -1.53
N GLN A 125 7.77 9.60 -1.77
CA GLN A 125 8.70 9.37 -2.87
C GLN A 125 10.05 8.80 -2.40
N SER A 126 10.15 8.42 -1.13
CA SER A 126 11.38 7.88 -0.58
C SER A 126 11.65 6.44 -1.04
N ARG A 127 12.93 6.08 -1.11
CA ARG A 127 13.37 4.70 -1.31
C ARG A 127 13.11 3.92 -0.03
N CYS A 128 12.38 2.81 -0.11
CA CYS A 128 11.99 2.07 1.08
C CYS A 128 12.63 0.69 1.18
N ILE A 129 12.84 0.23 2.41
CA ILE A 129 13.06 -1.19 2.73
C ILE A 129 11.93 -1.64 3.64
N SER A 130 11.28 -2.73 3.25
CA SER A 130 10.15 -3.25 4.01
C SER A 130 10.61 -4.29 5.02
N VAL A 131 10.08 -4.20 6.25
CA VAL A 131 10.28 -5.23 7.28
C VAL A 131 8.93 -5.74 7.72
N VAL A 132 8.79 -7.06 7.74
CA VAL A 132 7.61 -7.77 8.21
C VAL A 132 8.02 -8.92 9.13
N GLY A 133 7.17 -9.29 10.07
CA GLY A 133 7.44 -10.46 10.90
C GLY A 133 6.37 -10.76 11.93
N SER A 134 6.61 -11.82 12.70
CA SER A 134 5.73 -12.24 13.80
C SER A 134 5.51 -11.11 14.81
N ARG A 135 4.31 -11.12 15.41
CA ARG A 135 3.96 -10.23 16.54
C ARG A 135 4.67 -10.60 17.84
N GLN A 136 5.15 -11.84 17.92
CA GLN A 136 5.93 -12.37 19.03
C GLN A 136 7.23 -12.88 18.46
N LEU A 137 8.33 -12.19 18.76
CA LEU A 137 9.65 -12.50 18.26
C LEU A 137 10.47 -13.26 19.29
N HIS A 138 11.30 -14.19 18.80
CA HIS A 138 12.43 -14.70 19.56
C HIS A 138 13.54 -13.64 19.59
N SER A 139 14.54 -13.81 20.47
CA SER A 139 15.65 -12.87 20.63
C SER A 139 16.40 -12.60 19.31
N LEU A 140 16.68 -13.63 18.52
CA LEU A 140 17.37 -13.50 17.22
C LEU A 140 16.51 -12.76 16.18
N GLY A 141 15.21 -13.06 16.10
CA GLY A 141 14.30 -12.35 15.20
C GLY A 141 14.17 -10.87 15.56
N ALA A 142 14.16 -10.54 16.86
CA ALA A 142 14.19 -9.15 17.34
C ALA A 142 15.51 -8.45 16.99
N ALA A 143 16.65 -9.15 17.16
CA ALA A 143 17.95 -8.61 16.77
C ALA A 143 18.04 -8.34 15.26
N PHE A 144 17.53 -9.25 14.44
CA PHE A 144 17.46 -9.11 12.98
C PHE A 144 16.57 -7.92 12.57
N ALA A 145 15.35 -7.82 13.12
CA ALA A 145 14.45 -6.71 12.85
C ALA A 145 15.07 -5.35 13.24
N ALA A 146 15.71 -5.29 14.42
CA ALA A 146 16.40 -4.09 14.86
C ALA A 146 17.59 -3.74 13.97
N GLN A 147 18.34 -4.75 13.50
CA GLN A 147 19.45 -4.54 12.56
C GLN A 147 18.97 -4.01 11.22
N ALA A 148 17.88 -4.55 10.67
CA ALA A 148 17.25 -4.02 9.48
C ALA A 148 16.84 -2.55 9.64
N GLY A 149 16.26 -2.19 10.79
CA GLY A 149 15.94 -0.80 11.14
C GLY A 149 17.16 0.12 11.17
N ARG A 150 18.24 -0.31 11.84
CA ARG A 150 19.51 0.44 11.90
C ARG A 150 20.11 0.65 10.52
N LEU A 151 20.20 -0.40 9.72
CA LEU A 151 20.76 -0.30 8.38
C LEU A 151 19.90 0.56 7.46
N ALA A 152 18.56 0.52 7.60
CA ALA A 152 17.69 1.40 6.82
C ALA A 152 18.02 2.87 7.08
N ALA A 153 18.19 3.26 8.36
CA ALA A 153 18.61 4.60 8.72
C ALA A 153 20.01 4.95 8.18
N GLN A 154 20.98 4.07 8.39
CA GLN A 154 22.39 4.29 8.01
C GLN A 154 22.59 4.37 6.49
N GLU A 155 21.84 3.59 5.72
CA GLU A 155 21.95 3.52 4.27
C GLU A 155 20.98 4.47 3.54
N GLY A 156 20.24 5.31 4.28
CA GLY A 156 19.36 6.33 3.71
C GLY A 156 18.04 5.79 3.13
N TYR A 157 17.59 4.62 3.58
CA TYR A 157 16.27 4.08 3.27
C TYR A 157 15.23 4.51 4.30
N THR A 158 14.00 4.75 3.83
CA THR A 158 12.83 4.82 4.70
C THR A 158 12.39 3.40 5.06
N LEU A 159 12.23 3.09 6.33
CA LEU A 159 11.69 1.80 6.74
C LEU A 159 10.18 1.74 6.47
N CYS A 160 9.71 0.72 5.76
CA CYS A 160 8.30 0.50 5.48
C CYS A 160 7.72 -0.67 6.30
N SER A 161 6.60 -0.46 7.03
CA SER A 161 6.06 -1.49 7.93
C SER A 161 4.57 -1.39 8.29
N GLY A 162 4.14 -2.31 9.17
CA GLY A 162 2.81 -2.56 9.73
C GLY A 162 2.27 -1.62 10.80
N ASP A 163 3.16 -1.08 11.62
CA ASP A 163 2.92 -0.71 13.04
C ASP A 163 2.46 -1.87 13.96
N ALA A 164 2.58 -3.12 13.51
CA ALA A 164 2.25 -4.27 14.34
C ALA A 164 3.29 -4.43 15.47
N MET A 165 2.86 -4.98 16.62
CA MET A 165 3.82 -5.43 17.63
C MET A 165 4.80 -6.44 17.03
N GLY A 166 5.96 -6.63 17.67
CA GLY A 166 7.00 -7.54 17.16
C GLY A 166 7.86 -6.87 16.11
N ALA A 167 8.10 -7.54 14.99
CA ALA A 167 9.09 -7.12 13.98
C ALA A 167 8.93 -5.69 13.51
N ASP A 168 7.70 -5.29 13.19
CA ASP A 168 7.42 -4.00 12.59
C ASP A 168 7.78 -2.85 13.54
N ARG A 169 7.36 -2.91 14.81
CA ARG A 169 7.76 -1.93 15.84
C ARG A 169 9.24 -2.00 16.16
N THR A 170 9.81 -3.19 16.33
CA THR A 170 11.24 -3.35 16.64
C THR A 170 12.12 -2.70 15.58
N ALA A 171 11.81 -2.93 14.29
CA ALA A 171 12.54 -2.33 13.19
C ALA A 171 12.30 -0.81 13.10
N GLN A 172 11.04 -0.37 13.29
CA GLN A 172 10.67 1.04 13.22
C GLN A 172 11.33 1.87 14.32
N GLU A 173 11.31 1.37 15.56
CA GLU A 173 11.97 2.03 16.69
C GLU A 173 13.48 2.12 16.47
N ALA A 174 14.11 1.02 16.04
CA ALA A 174 15.54 1.02 15.72
C ALA A 174 15.89 2.01 14.60
N CYS A 175 15.07 2.10 13.55
CA CYS A 175 15.26 3.04 12.45
C CYS A 175 15.18 4.50 12.94
N LEU A 176 14.10 4.85 13.65
CA LEU A 176 13.89 6.22 14.13
C LEU A 176 14.94 6.64 15.17
N GLN A 177 15.33 5.75 16.08
CA GLN A 177 16.39 6.01 17.07
C GLN A 177 17.76 6.27 16.43
N ASN A 178 18.01 5.71 15.24
CA ASN A 178 19.24 5.91 14.48
C ASN A 178 19.12 7.06 13.47
N GLY A 179 18.10 7.92 13.64
CA GLY A 179 17.88 9.06 12.77
C GLY A 179 17.53 8.66 11.34
N GLY A 180 16.74 7.59 11.17
CA GLY A 180 16.07 7.24 9.92
C GLY A 180 14.63 7.76 9.86
N SER A 181 13.89 7.32 8.84
CA SER A 181 12.48 7.70 8.61
C SER A 181 11.61 6.45 8.43
N ALA A 182 10.31 6.56 8.71
CA ALA A 182 9.38 5.43 8.60
C ALA A 182 8.11 5.75 7.79
N LEU A 183 7.75 4.86 6.87
CA LEU A 183 6.47 4.87 6.15
C LEU A 183 5.63 3.67 6.61
N VAL A 184 4.53 3.97 7.26
CA VAL A 184 3.73 2.99 7.98
C VAL A 184 2.36 2.88 7.32
N PHE A 185 1.91 1.66 7.02
CA PHE A 185 0.63 1.46 6.35
C PHE A 185 -0.49 0.96 7.28
N PRO A 186 -0.79 1.58 8.44
CA PRO A 186 -1.50 0.91 9.53
C PRO A 186 -2.87 0.32 9.14
N ALA A 187 -3.30 -0.69 9.90
CA ALA A 187 -4.66 -1.24 9.79
C ALA A 187 -5.68 -0.54 10.72
N THR A 188 -5.29 0.55 11.40
CA THR A 188 -6.16 1.33 12.29
C THR A 188 -6.62 2.63 11.61
N GLU A 189 -7.47 3.40 12.28
CA GLU A 189 -7.85 4.73 11.80
C GLU A 189 -6.65 5.67 11.87
N LEU A 190 -6.41 6.42 10.79
CA LEU A 190 -5.26 7.33 10.72
C LEU A 190 -5.36 8.46 11.75
N VAL A 191 -6.57 8.85 12.15
CA VAL A 191 -6.77 9.93 13.12
C VAL A 191 -6.14 9.64 14.48
N TYR A 192 -6.02 8.36 14.84
CA TYR A 192 -5.36 7.92 16.08
C TYR A 192 -3.84 7.73 15.93
N CYS A 193 -3.31 7.80 14.72
CA CYS A 193 -1.87 7.75 14.52
C CYS A 193 -1.22 9.08 14.96
N PRO A 194 -0.18 9.02 15.81
CA PRO A 194 0.48 10.22 16.30
C PRO A 194 1.24 10.90 15.15
N VAL A 195 1.14 12.22 15.04
CA VAL A 195 1.99 12.98 14.12
C VAL A 195 3.39 13.03 14.74
N ARG A 196 4.35 12.39 14.08
CA ARG A 196 5.76 12.33 14.50
C ARG A 196 6.63 12.83 13.36
N ASP A 197 7.71 13.51 13.71
CA ASP A 197 8.72 13.88 12.72
C ASP A 197 9.27 12.62 12.04
N ARG A 198 9.54 12.72 10.72
CA ARG A 198 10.11 11.64 9.90
C ARG A 198 9.26 10.36 9.84
N VAL A 199 7.97 10.46 10.15
CA VAL A 199 7.02 9.36 10.04
C VAL A 199 5.85 9.78 9.15
N LEU A 200 5.49 8.89 8.23
CA LEU A 200 4.30 9.01 7.40
C LEU A 200 3.41 7.80 7.61
N TYR A 201 2.15 8.03 7.98
CA TYR A 201 1.12 7.00 8.01
C TYR A 201 0.30 7.09 6.72
N ALA A 202 0.10 5.96 6.04
CA ALA A 202 -0.68 5.88 4.81
C ALA A 202 -1.72 4.75 4.88
N ALA A 203 -2.96 5.01 4.47
CA ALA A 203 -4.01 4.00 4.39
C ALA A 203 -4.73 4.04 3.05
N GLU A 204 -5.33 2.91 2.67
CA GLU A 204 -6.25 2.82 1.54
C GLU A 204 -7.70 2.70 2.01
N GLY A 205 -8.64 3.05 1.13
CA GLY A 205 -10.08 2.92 1.35
C GLY A 205 -10.70 4.08 2.14
N GLY A 206 -10.01 4.57 3.18
CA GLY A 206 -10.47 5.69 4.00
C GLY A 206 -9.57 5.93 5.21
N PHE A 207 -9.63 7.14 5.78
CA PHE A 207 -8.79 7.54 6.92
C PHE A 207 -9.44 7.22 8.28
N GLU A 208 -10.77 7.09 8.29
CA GLU A 208 -11.66 6.78 9.40
C GLU A 208 -11.88 5.28 9.60
N LEU A 209 -11.29 4.44 8.76
CA LEU A 209 -11.51 3.00 8.82
C LEU A 209 -10.73 2.39 9.99
N GLY A 210 -11.45 1.70 10.88
CA GLY A 210 -10.90 0.99 12.03
C GLY A 210 -10.38 -0.41 11.74
N PHE A 211 -9.73 -1.03 12.73
CA PHE A 211 -9.09 -2.34 12.56
C PHE A 211 -10.06 -3.44 12.13
N SER A 212 -9.66 -4.18 11.10
CA SER A 212 -10.22 -5.49 10.79
C SER A 212 -9.12 -6.44 10.29
N ALA A 213 -9.29 -7.74 10.51
CA ALA A 213 -8.34 -8.74 10.02
C ALA A 213 -8.19 -8.67 8.49
N GLN A 214 -9.29 -8.44 7.77
CA GLN A 214 -9.28 -8.28 6.32
C GLN A 214 -8.42 -7.09 5.89
N ARG A 215 -8.55 -5.92 6.53
CA ARG A 215 -7.73 -4.74 6.20
C ARG A 215 -6.27 -4.94 6.53
N ALA A 216 -5.98 -5.58 7.66
CA ALA A 216 -4.61 -5.91 8.05
C ALA A 216 -3.94 -6.81 6.99
N LEU A 217 -4.66 -7.81 6.48
CA LEU A 217 -4.17 -8.71 5.43
C LEU A 217 -4.09 -8.01 4.06
N SER A 218 -5.14 -7.30 3.64
CA SER A 218 -5.22 -6.67 2.32
C SER A 218 -4.15 -5.61 2.11
N ARG A 219 -3.81 -4.89 3.18
CA ARG A 219 -2.79 -3.85 3.17
C ARG A 219 -1.39 -4.41 2.96
N ASN A 220 -1.08 -5.65 3.37
CA ASN A 220 0.30 -6.15 3.36
C ASN A 220 0.97 -6.02 1.99
N ARG A 221 0.21 -6.16 0.89
CA ARG A 221 0.71 -5.89 -0.46
C ARG A 221 1.30 -4.48 -0.63
N LEU A 222 0.77 -3.46 0.04
CA LEU A 222 1.31 -2.09 0.03
C LEU A 222 2.69 -2.06 0.71
N ILE A 223 2.86 -2.77 1.82
CA ILE A 223 4.16 -2.89 2.50
C ILE A 223 5.16 -3.58 1.58
N HIS A 224 4.82 -4.76 1.08
CA HIS A 224 5.71 -5.55 0.22
C HIS A 224 6.05 -4.83 -1.09
N ALA A 225 5.10 -4.11 -1.68
CA ALA A 225 5.32 -3.36 -2.93
C ALA A 225 6.09 -2.06 -2.74
N MET A 226 5.93 -1.38 -1.60
CA MET A 226 6.64 -0.12 -1.34
C MET A 226 8.14 -0.36 -1.11
N GLY A 227 8.52 -1.49 -0.52
CA GLY A 227 9.93 -1.83 -0.31
C GLY A 227 10.64 -2.18 -1.61
N GLU A 228 11.85 -1.65 -1.82
CA GLU A 228 12.80 -2.15 -2.82
C GLU A 228 13.17 -3.60 -2.58
N LYS A 229 13.20 -3.98 -1.31
CA LYS A 229 13.37 -5.33 -0.80
C LYS A 229 12.44 -5.50 0.40
N THR A 230 11.95 -6.71 0.62
CA THR A 230 11.22 -7.05 1.84
C THR A 230 12.01 -8.05 2.67
N LEU A 231 12.19 -7.73 3.95
CA LEU A 231 12.88 -8.57 4.92
C LEU A 231 11.84 -9.18 5.88
N VAL A 232 11.82 -10.51 5.93
CA VAL A 232 10.99 -11.29 6.84
C VAL A 232 11.84 -11.65 8.06
N ALA A 233 11.60 -10.98 9.18
CA ALA A 233 12.37 -11.21 10.41
C ALA A 233 12.03 -12.55 11.07
N GLN A 234 10.76 -12.97 11.00
CA GLN A 234 10.29 -14.24 11.56
C GLN A 234 8.87 -14.53 11.05
N THR A 235 8.55 -15.79 10.72
CA THR A 235 7.19 -16.19 10.35
C THR A 235 6.87 -17.59 10.81
N SER A 236 5.59 -17.91 11.00
CA SER A 236 5.11 -19.29 11.15
C SER A 236 4.77 -19.88 9.79
N CYS A 237 5.04 -21.17 9.59
CA CYS A 237 4.63 -21.87 8.38
C CYS A 237 3.10 -21.98 8.31
N GLY A 238 2.52 -21.68 7.14
CA GLY A 238 1.11 -21.89 6.84
C GLY A 238 0.10 -20.93 7.49
N LYS A 239 0.53 -20.01 8.38
CA LYS A 239 -0.39 -19.15 9.14
C LYS A 239 0.13 -17.75 9.40
N GLY A 240 -0.81 -16.81 9.52
CA GLY A 240 -0.54 -15.42 9.93
C GLY A 240 -0.36 -14.44 8.78
N GLY A 241 -0.37 -13.15 9.13
CA GLY A 241 -0.29 -12.04 8.18
C GLY A 241 1.06 -11.96 7.46
N THR A 242 2.16 -12.22 8.16
CA THR A 242 3.51 -12.27 7.58
C THR A 242 3.63 -13.35 6.52
N TRP A 243 3.17 -14.57 6.83
CA TRP A 243 3.18 -15.70 5.90
C TRP A 243 2.36 -15.39 4.65
N SER A 244 1.08 -15.02 4.83
CA SER A 244 0.19 -14.71 3.71
C SER A 244 0.67 -13.53 2.85
N GLY A 245 1.15 -12.45 3.48
CA GLY A 245 1.72 -11.30 2.75
C GLY A 245 3.00 -11.66 1.98
N SER A 246 3.86 -12.50 2.57
CA SER A 246 5.07 -12.99 1.91
C SER A 246 4.77 -13.89 0.72
N LEU A 247 3.75 -14.75 0.83
CA LEU A 247 3.27 -15.56 -0.30
C LEU A 247 2.68 -14.70 -1.42
N ASP A 248 1.84 -13.71 -1.07
CA ASP A 248 1.26 -12.79 -2.06
C ASP A 248 2.37 -12.01 -2.79
N ASN A 249 3.42 -11.60 -2.07
CA ASN A 249 4.60 -10.97 -2.65
C ASN A 249 5.37 -11.91 -3.59
N LEU A 250 5.66 -13.14 -3.18
CA LEU A 250 6.36 -14.10 -4.04
C LEU A 250 5.56 -14.44 -5.30
N GLN A 251 4.23 -14.53 -5.18
CA GLN A 251 3.35 -14.84 -6.31
C GLN A 251 3.28 -13.71 -7.34
N HIS A 252 3.36 -12.45 -6.89
CA HIS A 252 3.20 -11.26 -7.76
C HIS A 252 4.49 -10.45 -7.95
N GLU A 253 5.59 -10.93 -7.35
CA GLU A 253 6.93 -10.38 -7.45
C GLU A 253 7.04 -8.89 -7.11
N TYR A 254 6.30 -8.39 -6.10
CA TYR A 254 6.31 -6.95 -5.78
C TYR A 254 7.68 -6.43 -5.35
N SER A 255 8.43 -7.27 -4.63
CA SER A 255 9.82 -7.03 -4.29
C SER A 255 10.55 -8.33 -4.02
N PRO A 256 11.88 -8.37 -4.23
CA PRO A 256 12.74 -9.41 -3.68
C PRO A 256 12.46 -9.65 -2.20
N LEU A 257 12.19 -10.91 -1.86
CA LEU A 257 11.88 -11.33 -0.50
C LEU A 257 13.10 -12.03 0.11
N PHE A 258 13.60 -11.49 1.21
CA PHE A 258 14.65 -12.08 2.02
C PHE A 258 14.06 -12.53 3.35
N VAL A 259 14.42 -13.71 3.82
CA VAL A 259 13.95 -14.24 5.10
C VAL A 259 15.13 -14.52 6.02
N PHE A 260 15.02 -14.13 7.28
CA PHE A 260 16.01 -14.49 8.29
C PHE A 260 16.01 -16.02 8.44
N ASP A 261 17.16 -16.63 8.15
CA ASP A 261 17.38 -18.07 8.34
C ASP A 261 17.61 -18.35 9.82
N ASP A 262 16.50 -18.41 10.56
CA ASP A 262 16.45 -18.75 11.99
C ASP A 262 16.34 -20.27 12.25
N GLY A 263 16.46 -21.08 11.20
CA GLY A 263 16.28 -22.53 11.25
C GLY A 263 14.83 -22.98 11.45
N SER A 264 13.84 -22.08 11.42
CA SER A 264 12.43 -22.46 11.57
C SER A 264 11.83 -23.04 10.30
N ASP A 265 10.81 -23.89 10.46
CA ASP A 265 9.99 -24.40 9.35
C ASP A 265 9.35 -23.26 8.54
N GLY A 266 9.07 -22.12 9.18
CA GLY A 266 8.52 -20.95 8.50
C GLY A 266 9.51 -20.30 7.53
N ALA A 267 10.76 -20.11 7.96
CA ALA A 267 11.82 -19.62 7.10
C ALA A 267 12.12 -20.61 5.96
N ALA A 268 12.30 -21.88 6.29
CA ALA A 268 12.57 -22.94 5.32
C ALA A 268 11.47 -23.02 4.24
N ALA A 269 10.20 -22.97 4.65
CA ALA A 269 9.08 -23.08 3.71
C ALA A 269 8.88 -21.83 2.83
N LEU A 270 9.35 -20.65 3.25
CA LEU A 270 9.45 -19.48 2.37
C LEU A 270 10.59 -19.61 1.38
N CYS A 271 11.75 -20.15 1.81
CA CYS A 271 12.87 -20.41 0.92
C CYS A 271 12.50 -21.38 -0.21
N THR A 272 11.79 -22.47 0.09
CA THR A 272 11.25 -23.39 -0.93
C THR A 272 10.33 -22.71 -1.95
N ARG A 273 9.77 -21.55 -1.61
CA ARG A 273 8.89 -20.76 -2.48
C ARG A 273 9.58 -19.59 -3.18
N GLY A 274 10.91 -19.48 -3.05
CA GLY A 274 11.71 -18.46 -3.75
C GLY A 274 12.17 -17.28 -2.88
N ALA A 275 11.93 -17.30 -1.56
CA ALA A 275 12.59 -16.33 -0.68
C ALA A 275 14.09 -16.62 -0.59
N THR A 276 14.92 -15.58 -0.53
CA THR A 276 16.37 -15.72 -0.34
C THR A 276 16.69 -15.77 1.17
N PRO A 277 17.35 -16.83 1.67
CA PRO A 277 17.73 -16.90 3.09
C PRO A 277 18.85 -15.91 3.41
N VAL A 278 18.78 -15.31 4.60
CA VAL A 278 19.79 -14.37 5.12
C VAL A 278 20.11 -14.73 6.56
N ARG A 279 21.40 -14.95 6.88
CA ARG A 279 21.84 -15.26 8.25
C ARG A 279 22.35 -14.03 9.01
N SER A 280 22.99 -13.11 8.31
CA SER A 280 23.45 -11.81 8.84
C SER A 280 23.01 -10.68 7.93
N LEU A 281 22.74 -9.52 8.52
CA LEU A 281 22.45 -8.30 7.80
C LEU A 281 23.58 -7.31 8.05
N ASP A 282 24.48 -7.21 7.07
CA ASP A 282 25.62 -6.29 7.10
C ASP A 282 25.37 -5.07 6.20
N SER A 283 24.62 -5.24 5.10
CA SER A 283 24.16 -4.14 4.25
C SER A 283 22.85 -4.49 3.55
N LEU A 284 21.98 -3.50 3.35
CA LEU A 284 20.72 -3.66 2.59
C LEU A 284 20.94 -3.46 1.09
N GLN A 285 21.90 -2.62 0.72
CA GLN A 285 22.30 -2.42 -0.68
C GLN A 285 22.91 -3.69 -1.28
N SER A 286 23.72 -4.43 -0.51
CA SER A 286 24.40 -5.65 -1.00
C SER A 286 23.49 -6.87 -1.13
N LEU A 287 22.26 -6.82 -0.60
CA LEU A 287 21.32 -7.92 -0.70
C LEU A 287 20.86 -8.11 -2.16
N THR A 288 21.40 -9.11 -2.83
CA THR A 288 20.95 -9.53 -4.16
C THR A 288 20.15 -10.84 -4.02
N PRO A 289 19.05 -11.00 -4.76
CA PRO A 289 18.44 -12.33 -4.90
C PRO A 289 19.50 -13.32 -5.37
N ALA A 290 19.39 -14.57 -4.93
CA ALA A 290 20.17 -15.64 -5.55
C ALA A 290 19.75 -15.72 -7.03
N GLN A 291 20.55 -15.16 -7.93
CA GLN A 291 20.37 -15.36 -9.37
C GLN A 291 20.49 -16.87 -9.63
N MET A 292 19.65 -17.43 -10.50
CA MET A 292 19.79 -18.82 -10.95
C MET A 292 21.23 -19.02 -11.45
N GLN A 293 22.09 -19.61 -10.61
CA GLN A 293 23.38 -20.11 -11.04
C GLN A 293 23.09 -21.33 -11.91
N PHE A 294 23.06 -21.14 -13.22
CA PHE A 294 23.22 -22.26 -14.13
C PHE A 294 24.64 -22.77 -13.92
N HIS A 295 24.81 -23.81 -13.11
CA HIS A 295 26.00 -24.65 -13.19
C HIS A 295 26.00 -25.27 -14.59
N MET A 296 26.76 -24.68 -15.51
CA MET A 296 27.21 -25.43 -16.67
C MET A 296 28.35 -26.33 -16.16
N GLU A 297 28.06 -27.63 -16.06
CA GLU A 297 29.10 -28.66 -16.02
C GLU A 297 29.87 -28.69 -17.35
#